data_AF-A0AAP0B2V0-F1
#
_entry.id   AF-A0AAP0B2V0-F1
#
_cell.length_a   1.000
_cell.length_b   1.000
_cell.length_c   1.000
_cell.angle_alpha   90.00
_cell.angle_beta   90.00
_cell.angle_gamma   90.00
#
_symmetry.space_group_name_H-M   'P 1'
#
loop_
_entity.id
_entity.type
_entity.pdbx_description
1 polymer ?
#
loop_
_entity_poly.entity_id
_entity_poly.type
_entity_poly.pdbx_seq_one_letter_code
_entity_poly.pdbx_strand_id
1 'polypeptide(L)'
;MYFHGARFSNYEAWLSDPTHIAPSAQVVWPIVGQEILNGDVGGGFRGIQITSGFFRFGEHLESLVNYNSIVPQLVHWSLHR
;
A
#
# COMPACT_ATOMS: atom_id res chain seq x y z
N MET A 1 1.81 9.74 4.66
CA MET A 1 1.50 8.31 4.49
C MET A 1 2.64 7.50 3.88
N TYR A 2 3.37 8.00 2.89
CA TYR A 2 4.47 7.28 2.23
C TYR A 2 5.57 6.73 3.18
N PHE A 3 6.07 7.53 4.13
CA PHE A 3 7.13 7.06 5.03
C PHE A 3 6.71 5.90 5.94
N HIS A 4 5.47 5.95 6.44
CA HIS A 4 4.89 4.86 7.23
C HIS A 4 4.63 3.62 6.36
N GLY A 5 4.15 3.81 5.13
CA GLY A 5 4.02 2.75 4.13
C GLY A 5 5.36 2.08 3.76
N ALA A 6 6.45 2.82 3.69
CA ALA A 6 7.75 2.27 3.31
C ALA A 6 8.50 1.56 4.45
N ARG A 7 8.25 1.95 5.71
CA ARG A 7 9.06 1.48 6.86
C ARG A 7 8.31 0.62 7.87
N PHE A 8 6.99 0.77 7.96
CA PHE A 8 6.17 0.15 9.00
C PHE A 8 4.87 -0.42 8.43
N SER A 9 4.95 -1.05 7.26
CA SER A 9 3.80 -1.60 6.56
C SER A 9 4.06 -3.02 6.07
N ASN A 10 2.98 -3.71 5.72
CA ASN A 10 3.02 -5.01 5.06
C ASN A 10 2.71 -4.91 3.56
N TYR A 11 3.03 -3.79 2.90
CA TYR A 11 2.68 -3.56 1.49
C TYR A 11 3.19 -4.65 0.55
N GLU A 12 4.45 -5.10 0.67
CA GLU A 12 4.99 -6.18 -0.17
C GLU A 12 4.28 -7.52 0.05
N ALA A 13 4.00 -7.88 1.32
CA ALA A 13 3.24 -9.08 1.62
C ALA A 13 1.82 -8.98 1.07
N TRP A 14 1.17 -7.83 1.24
CA TRP A 14 -0.16 -7.55 0.72
C TRP A 14 -0.22 -7.63 -0.82
N LEU A 15 0.78 -7.11 -1.54
CA LEU A 15 0.87 -7.24 -3.00
C LEU A 15 0.91 -8.72 -3.47
N SER A 16 1.43 -9.62 -2.64
CA SER A 16 1.51 -11.05 -2.99
C SER A 16 0.20 -11.82 -2.79
N ASP A 17 -0.67 -11.37 -1.87
CA ASP A 17 -2.00 -11.94 -1.62
C ASP A 17 -2.97 -10.88 -1.07
N PRO A 18 -3.48 -9.98 -1.94
CA PRO A 18 -4.32 -8.85 -1.51
C PRO A 18 -5.73 -9.29 -1.08
N THR A 19 -6.07 -10.56 -1.28
CA THR A 19 -7.34 -11.18 -0.89
C THR A 19 -7.36 -11.63 0.57
N HIS A 20 -6.24 -12.16 1.08
CA HIS A 20 -6.19 -12.73 2.43
C HIS A 20 -5.34 -11.91 3.40
N ILE A 21 -4.46 -11.03 2.91
CA ILE A 21 -3.66 -10.14 3.74
C ILE A 21 -4.41 -8.81 3.85
N ALA A 22 -4.57 -8.32 5.08
CA ALA A 22 -5.18 -7.03 5.34
C ALA A 22 -4.13 -5.91 5.27
N PRO A 23 -4.43 -4.77 4.63
CA PRO A 23 -3.46 -3.68 4.53
C PRO A 23 -3.20 -3.05 5.91
N SER A 24 -1.93 -2.87 6.27
CA SER A 24 -1.49 -2.23 7.51
C SER A 24 -0.25 -1.38 7.29
N ALA A 25 -0.23 -0.18 7.86
CA ALA A 25 0.90 0.76 7.77
C ALA A 25 1.16 1.52 9.09
N GLN A 26 0.65 1.00 10.20
CA GLN A 26 0.79 1.62 11.52
C GLN A 26 1.02 0.54 12.57
N VAL A 27 2.08 0.71 13.35
CA VAL A 27 2.47 -0.18 14.44
C VAL A 27 2.51 0.61 15.74
N VAL A 28 1.93 0.05 16.78
CA VAL A 28 1.90 0.61 18.13
C VAL A 28 3.07 0.09 18.94
N TRP A 29 3.74 0.97 19.68
CA TRP A 29 4.89 0.58 20.52
C TRP A 29 4.44 0.00 21.86
N PRO A 30 5.15 -1.01 22.41
CA PRO A 30 4.80 -1.66 23.66
C PRO A 30 5.31 -0.85 24.87
N ILE A 31 4.54 0.14 25.32
CA ILE A 31 4.94 0.98 26.47
C ILE A 31 4.16 0.60 27.74
N VAL A 32 2.85 0.44 27.62
CA VAL A 32 1.91 0.19 28.73
C VAL A 32 0.85 -0.88 28.39
N GLY A 33 1.09 -1.73 27.39
CA GLY A 33 0.13 -2.76 26.95
C GLY A 33 -0.71 -2.37 25.74
N GLN A 34 -0.51 -1.18 25.15
CA GLN A 34 -1.25 -0.74 23.97
C GLN A 34 -0.88 -1.51 22.69
N GLU A 35 0.19 -2.32 22.71
CA GLU A 35 0.56 -3.23 21.62
C GLU A 35 -0.50 -4.30 21.34
N ILE A 36 -1.49 -4.47 22.22
CA ILE A 36 -2.70 -5.25 21.94
C ILE A 36 -3.44 -4.73 20.68
N LEU A 37 -3.27 -3.46 20.33
CA LEU A 37 -3.81 -2.86 19.11
C LEU A 37 -3.10 -3.37 17.83
N ASN A 38 -1.93 -4.02 17.95
CA ASN A 38 -1.26 -4.68 16.83
C ASN A 38 -1.87 -6.06 16.58
N GLY A 39 -3.00 -6.07 15.87
CA GLY A 39 -3.67 -7.27 15.41
C GLY A 39 -2.84 -8.02 14.37
N ASP A 40 -3.05 -9.34 14.27
CA ASP A 40 -2.54 -10.12 13.13
C ASP A 40 -3.34 -9.73 11.88
N VAL A 41 -2.63 -9.23 10.87
CA VAL A 41 -3.20 -8.78 9.59
C VAL A 41 -2.75 -9.65 8.42
N GLY A 42 -2.10 -10.78 8.69
CA GLY A 42 -1.54 -11.67 7.67
C GLY A 42 -0.13 -11.28 7.21
N GLY A 43 0.52 -12.19 6.48
CA GLY A 43 1.89 -11.99 5.98
C GLY A 43 2.97 -11.93 7.07
N GLY A 44 2.70 -12.49 8.26
CA GLY A 44 3.61 -12.43 9.40
C GLY A 44 3.74 -11.05 10.05
N PHE A 45 2.87 -10.10 9.71
CA PHE A 45 2.89 -8.74 10.21
C PHE A 45 1.79 -8.50 11.25
N ARG A 46 2.12 -7.74 12.30
CA ARG A 46 1.16 -7.31 13.33
C ARG A 46 1.11 -5.80 13.43
N GLY A 47 -0.08 -5.23 13.27
CA GLY A 47 -0.27 -3.79 13.25
C GLY A 47 -1.75 -3.41 13.19
N ILE A 48 -2.02 -2.14 12.96
CA ILE A 48 -3.37 -1.61 12.79
C ILE A 48 -3.76 -1.74 11.32
N GLN A 49 -4.89 -2.40 11.05
CA GLN A 49 -5.47 -2.44 9.71
C GLN A 49 -5.90 -1.03 9.29
N ILE A 50 -5.51 -0.61 8.10
CA ILE A 50 -5.90 0.69 7.53
C ILE A 50 -7.07 0.53 6.56
N THR A 51 -7.97 1.51 6.52
CA THR A 51 -9.14 1.54 5.61
C THR A 51 -9.12 2.70 4.63
N SER A 52 -8.01 3.44 4.57
CA SER A 52 -7.84 4.63 3.71
C SER A 52 -7.73 4.33 2.21
N GLY A 53 -7.56 3.06 1.82
CA GLY A 53 -7.36 2.66 0.42
C GLY A 53 -5.95 2.93 -0.13
N PHE A 54 -5.00 3.37 0.71
CA PHE A 54 -3.65 3.76 0.30
C PHE A 54 -2.90 2.67 -0.51
N PHE A 55 -3.06 1.40 -0.14
CA PHE A 55 -2.39 0.27 -0.81
C PHE A 55 -2.92 0.03 -2.23
N ARG A 56 -4.25 0.08 -2.42
CA ARG A 56 -4.89 -0.03 -3.74
C ARG A 56 -4.53 1.15 -4.65
N PHE A 57 -4.38 2.34 -4.07
CA PHE A 57 -3.92 3.51 -4.83
C PHE A 57 -2.45 3.34 -5.27
N GLY A 58 -1.59 2.81 -4.40
CA GLY A 58 -0.20 2.46 -4.73
C GLY A 58 -0.10 1.50 -5.92
N GLU A 59 -0.82 0.37 -5.86
CA GLU A 59 -0.92 -0.59 -6.97
C GLU A 59 -1.35 0.08 -8.28
N HIS A 60 -2.39 0.92 -8.21
CA HIS A 60 -2.90 1.56 -9.40
C HIS A 60 -1.89 2.55 -9.98
N LEU A 61 -1.21 3.35 -9.15
CA LEU A 61 -0.15 4.25 -9.60
C LEU A 61 1.00 3.49 -10.28
N GLU A 62 1.41 2.34 -9.73
CA GLU A 62 2.42 1.47 -10.35
C GLU A 62 1.98 0.98 -11.74
N SER A 63 0.68 0.70 -11.92
CA SER A 63 0.13 0.34 -13.24
C SER A 63 0.07 1.52 -14.23
N LEU A 64 -0.08 2.75 -13.72
CA LEU A 64 -0.12 3.97 -14.53
C LEU A 64 1.26 4.40 -15.02
N VAL A 65 2.33 4.07 -14.29
CA VAL A 65 3.71 4.33 -14.71
C VAL A 65 4.27 3.27 -15.68
N ASN A 66 3.44 2.32 -16.12
CA ASN A 66 3.83 1.33 -17.11
C ASN A 66 3.95 1.95 -18.52
N TYR A 67 4.98 1.57 -19.27
CA TYR A 67 5.20 2.01 -20.66
C TYR A 67 3.95 1.90 -21.55
N ASN A 68 3.21 0.79 -21.44
CA ASN A 68 2.00 0.53 -22.22
C ASN A 68 0.84 1.49 -21.85
N SER A 69 0.83 2.01 -20.63
CA SER A 69 -0.15 2.98 -20.14
C SER A 69 0.25 4.43 -20.50
N ILE A 70 1.56 4.72 -20.54
CA ILE A 70 2.10 6.07 -20.73
C ILE A 70 2.17 6.47 -22.21
N VAL A 71 2.65 5.59 -23.10
CA VAL A 71 2.90 5.95 -24.50
C VAL A 71 1.63 6.43 -25.23
N PRO A 72 0.47 5.78 -25.10
CA PRO A 72 -0.76 6.25 -25.73
C PRO A 72 -1.19 7.63 -25.22
N GLN A 73 -1.00 7.91 -23.93
CA GLN A 73 -1.30 9.21 -23.34
C GLN A 73 -0.36 10.28 -23.89
N LEU A 74 0.95 10.02 -23.94
CA LEU A 74 1.92 10.96 -24.50
C LEU A 74 1.64 11.27 -25.99
N VAL A 75 1.24 10.26 -26.77
CA VAL A 75 0.81 10.45 -28.16
C VAL A 75 -0.45 11.31 -28.23
N HIS A 76 -1.45 11.05 -27.40
CA HIS A 76 -2.68 11.85 -27.32
C HIS A 76 -2.38 13.32 -26.96
N TRP A 77 -1.55 13.56 -25.94
CA TRP A 77 -1.11 14.91 -25.53
C TRP A 77 -0.25 15.61 -26.59
N SER A 78 0.41 14.87 -27.48
CA SER A 78 1.18 15.43 -28.59
C SER A 78 0.32 15.84 -29.79
N LEU A 79 -0.88 15.29 -29.93
CA LEU A 79 -1.81 15.60 -31.04
C LEU A 79 -2.68 16.83 -30.77
N HIS A 80 -2.75 17.28 -29.52
CA HIS A 80 -3.52 18.45 -29.07
C HIS A 80 -2.65 19.67 -28.75
N ARG A 81 -1.41 19.70 -29.25
CA ARG A 81 -0.52 20.87 -29.22
C ARG A 81 -0.29 21.43 -30.62
#